data_AF-A0A8T5A1V4-F1
#
_entry.id   AF-A0A8T5A1V4-F1
#
_cell.length_a   1.000
_cell.length_b   1.000
_cell.length_c   1.000
_cell.angle_alpha   90.00
_cell.angle_beta   90.00
_cell.angle_gamma   90.00
#
_symmetry.space_group_name_H-M   'P 1'
#
loop_
_entity.id
_entity.type
_entity.pdbx_description
1 polymer ?
#
loop_
_entity_poly.entity_id
_entity_poly.type
_entity_poly.pdbx_seq_one_letter_code
_entity_poly.pdbx_strand_id
1 'polypeptide(L)' 'MSLLDGLRFRMGASPIHRIDPRAKFIMVMTLFSASILFYELPPLMAIFLLQVPILLLGRVAREWIRTLRGEPCWP' A
#
# COMPACT_ATOMS: atom_id res chain seq x y z
N MET A 1 -14.61 -3.33 -18.08
CA MET A 1 -15.07 -2.74 -16.81
C MET A 1 -15.24 -3.87 -15.82
N SER A 2 -14.30 -4.05 -14.91
CA SER A 2 -14.48 -4.95 -13.78
C SER A 2 -13.95 -4.26 -12.55
N LEU A 3 -14.81 -4.00 -11.56
CA LEU A 3 -14.43 -3.52 -10.23
C LEU A 3 -13.31 -4.38 -9.60
N LEU A 4 -13.17 -5.63 -10.06
CA LEU A 4 -12.23 -6.62 -9.54
C LEU A 4 -10.83 -6.50 -10.17
N ASP A 5 -10.61 -5.65 -11.19
CA ASP A 5 -9.29 -5.50 -11.82
C ASP A 5 -8.24 -4.93 -10.85
N GLY A 6 -8.67 -4.14 -9.85
CA GLY A 6 -7.80 -3.64 -8.78
C GLY A 6 -7.37 -4.71 -7.75
N LEU A 7 -8.11 -5.82 -7.66
CA LEU A 7 -7.80 -6.97 -6.80
C LEU A 7 -6.92 -8.01 -7.51
N ARG A 8 -6.60 -7.79 -8.79
CA ARG A 8 -5.78 -8.72 -9.56
C ARG A 8 -4.31 -8.59 -9.15
N PHE A 9 -3.73 -9.69 -8.65
CA PHE A 9 -2.31 -9.75 -8.35
C PHE A 9 -1.45 -9.51 -9.60
N ARG A 10 -0.49 -8.59 -9.48
CA ARG A 10 0.52 -8.29 -10.50
C ARG A 10 1.87 -8.75 -9.99
N MET A 11 2.63 -9.44 -10.83
CA MET A 11 4.03 -9.71 -10.51
C MET A 11 4.84 -8.44 -10.77
N GLY A 12 5.57 -7.98 -9.76
CA GLY A 12 6.42 -6.81 -9.84
C GLY A 12 7.75 -7.05 -9.13
N ALA A 13 8.85 -6.59 -9.72
CA ALA A 13 10.17 -6.64 -9.09
C ALA A 13 10.49 -5.28 -8.49
N SER A 14 10.36 -5.15 -7.17
CA SER A 14 10.78 -3.98 -6.40
C SER A 14 11.57 -4.39 -5.16
N PRO A 15 12.39 -3.49 -4.58
CA PRO A 15 13.10 -3.73 -3.33
C PRO A 15 12.22 -4.31 -2.23
N ILE A 16 10.99 -3.79 -2.08
CA ILE A 16 10.02 -4.33 -1.12
C ILE A 16 9.58 -5.73 -1.51
N HIS A 17 9.40 -6.02 -2.80
CA HIS A 17 9.00 -7.36 -3.24
C HIS A 17 10.01 -8.45 -2.84
N ARG A 18 11.29 -8.10 -2.61
CA ARG A 18 12.33 -9.04 -2.15
C ARG A 18 12.32 -9.33 -0.64
N ILE A 19 11.56 -8.57 0.16
CA ILE A 19 11.43 -8.82 1.60
C ILE A 19 10.63 -10.12 1.82
N ASP A 20 10.99 -10.88 2.85
CA ASP A 20 10.27 -12.08 3.27
C ASP A 20 8.76 -11.83 3.42
N PRO A 21 7.90 -12.71 2.86
CA PRO A 21 6.44 -12.54 2.92
C PRO A 21 5.90 -12.35 4.34
N ARG A 22 6.51 -13.00 5.33
CA ARG A 22 6.12 -12.93 6.75
C ARG A 22 6.36 -11.53 7.34
N ALA A 23 7.49 -10.92 7.01
CA ALA A 23 7.83 -9.58 7.50
C ALA A 23 6.91 -8.52 6.88
N LYS A 24 6.56 -8.66 5.60
CA LYS A 24 5.55 -7.78 4.96
C LYS A 24 4.19 -7.87 5.64
N PHE A 25 3.76 -9.08 5.98
CA PHE A 25 2.48 -9.29 6.67
C PHE A 25 2.45 -8.59 8.03
N ILE A 26 3.50 -8.79 8.84
CA ILE A 26 3.63 -8.13 10.14
C ILE A 26 3.65 -6.61 9.99
N MET A 27 4.42 -6.08 9.03
CA MET A 27 4.48 -4.64 8.75
C MET A 27 3.09 -4.04 8.48
N VAL A 28 2.31 -4.67 7.60
CA VAL A 28 0.96 -4.19 7.26
C VAL A 28 0.01 -4.30 8.46
N MET A 29 0.07 -5.41 9.21
CA MET A 29 -0.74 -5.58 10.43
C MET A 29 -0.42 -4.53 11.48
N THR A 30 0.86 -4.23 11.73
CA THR A 30 1.26 -3.20 12.70
C THR A 30 0.77 -1.81 12.29
N LEU A 31 0.93 -1.43 11.02
CA LEU A 31 0.46 -0.13 10.51
C LEU A 31 -1.07 -0.02 10.61
N PHE A 32 -1.78 -1.11 10.28
CA PHE A 32 -3.24 -1.17 10.37
C PHE A 32 -3.73 -1.07 11.81
N SER A 33 -3.17 -1.86 12.73
CA SER A 33 -3.50 -1.78 14.15
C SER A 33 -3.21 -0.39 14.72
N ALA A 34 -2.07 0.22 14.37
CA ALA A 34 -1.75 1.58 14.78
C ALA A 34 -2.79 2.59 14.27
N SER A 35 -3.23 2.46 13.02
CA SER A 35 -4.26 3.35 12.46
C SER A 35 -5.62 3.26 13.17
N ILE A 36 -5.94 2.10 13.76
CA ILE A 36 -7.17 1.91 14.55
C ILE A 36 -7.03 2.50 15.96
N LEU A 37 -5.82 2.42 16.54
CA LEU A 37 -5.57 2.86 17.92
C LEU A 37 -5.54 4.39 18.07
N PHE A 38 -5.21 5.14 17.01
CA PHE A 38 -5.11 6.60 17.06
C PHE A 38 -6.30 7.27 16.36
N TYR A 39 -6.89 8.27 17.01
CA TYR A 39 -7.97 9.09 16.46
C TYR A 39 -7.56 10.54 16.16
N GLU A 40 -6.42 10.97 16.70
CA GLU A 40 -5.91 12.33 16.54
C GLU A 40 -5.24 12.51 15.16
N LEU A 41 -5.38 13.69 14.58
CA LEU A 41 -4.82 14.00 13.24
C LEU A 41 -3.29 13.88 13.18
N PRO A 42 -2.50 14.39 14.16
CA PRO A 42 -1.04 14.31 14.09
C PRO A 42 -0.47 12.87 13.99
N PRO A 43 -0.87 11.90 14.83
CA PRO A 43 -0.37 10.52 14.71
C PRO A 43 -0.85 9.84 13.43
N LEU A 44 -2.09 10.07 12.99
CA LEU A 44 -2.59 9.53 11.73
C LEU A 44 -1.79 10.06 10.53
N MET A 45 -1.47 11.35 10.52
CA MET A 45 -0.60 11.95 9.51
C MET A 45 0.80 11.34 9.52
N ALA A 46 1.39 11.11 10.70
CA ALA A 46 2.70 10.48 10.80
C ALA A 46 2.70 9.06 10.21
N ILE A 47 1.69 8.24 10.53
CA ILE A 47 1.52 6.88 9.99
C ILE A 47 1.33 6.92 8.47
N PHE A 48 0.55 7.88 7.97
CA PHE A 48 0.33 8.06 6.53
C PHE A 48 1.63 8.44 5.81
N LEU A 49 2.38 9.41 6.34
CA LEU A 49 3.66 9.83 5.75
C LEU A 49 4.71 8.72 5.80
N LEU A 50 4.70 7.86 6.82
CA LEU A 50 5.55 6.68 6.90
C LEU A 50 5.26 5.65 5.79
N GLN A 51 4.03 5.57 5.29
CA GLN A 51 3.68 4.68 4.16
C GLN A 51 4.19 5.20 2.80
N VAL A 52 4.40 6.51 2.64
CA VAL A 52 4.89 7.11 1.39
C VAL A 52 6.23 6.52 0.92
N PRO A 53 7.31 6.46 1.74
CA PRO A 53 8.56 5.85 1.31
C PRO A 53 8.41 4.36 0.99
N ILE A 54 7.52 3.65 1.69
CA ILE A 54 7.23 2.24 1.42
C ILE A 54 6.58 2.09 0.02
N LEU A 55 5.60 2.92 -0.31
CA LEU A 55 4.97 2.91 -1.63
C LEU A 55 5.96 3.22 -2.76
N LEU A 56 6.85 4.20 -2.54
CA LEU A 56 7.87 4.60 -3.51
C LEU A 56 8.92 3.51 -3.73
N LEU A 57 9.46 2.93 -2.65
CA LEU A 57 10.38 1.79 -2.73
C LEU A 57 9.73 0.57 -3.39
N GLY A 58 8.41 0.43 -3.25
CA GLY A 58 7.65 -0.63 -3.87
C GLY A 58 7.44 -0.44 -5.37
N ARG A 59 7.70 0.78 -5.89
CA ARG A 59 7.34 1.22 -7.23
C ARG A 59 5.85 0.99 -7.54
N VAL A 60 4.98 1.09 -6.53
CA VAL A 60 3.52 0.86 -6.64
C VAL A 60 2.72 2.16 -6.54
N ALA A 61 3.38 3.32 -6.50
CA ALA A 61 2.72 4.60 -6.31
C ALA A 61 1.72 4.94 -7.44
N ARG A 62 2.04 4.56 -8.68
CA ARG A 62 1.16 4.80 -9.85
C ARG A 62 -0.10 3.94 -9.74
N GLU A 63 0.06 2.68 -9.37
CA GLU A 63 -1.02 1.72 -9.18
C GLU A 63 -1.91 2.13 -8.00
N TRP A 64 -1.31 2.58 -6.91
CA TRP A 64 -2.04 3.10 -5.75
C TRP A 64 -2.94 4.28 -6.14
N ILE A 65 -2.43 5.25 -6.89
CA ILE A 65 -3.25 6.38 -7.40
C ILE A 65 -4.36 5.88 -8.34
N ARG A 66 -4.06 4.91 -9.22
CA ARG A 66 -5.07 4.30 -10.11
C ARG A 66 -6.17 3.60 -9.31
N THR A 67 -5.84 2.90 -8.22
CA THR A 67 -6.85 2.28 -7.34
C THR A 67 -7.73 3.31 -6.63
N LEU A 68 -7.16 4.45 -6.22
CA LEU A 68 -7.93 5.56 -5.64
C LEU A 68 -8.90 6.21 -6.64
N ARG A 69 -8.52 6.26 -7.92
CA ARG A 69 -9.34 6.82 -8.99
C ARG A 69 -10.36 5.83 -9.56
N GLY A 70 -10.30 4.55 -9.16
CA GLY A 70 -11.12 3.50 -9.76
C GLY A 70 -10.82 3.27 -11.25
N GLU A 71 -9.65 3.68 -11.73
CA GLU A 71 -9.27 3.60 -13.14
C GLU A 71 -8.96 2.13 -13.52
N PRO A 72 -9.36 1.69 -14.74
CA PRO A 72 -9.03 0.34 -15.22
C PRO A 72 -7.52 0.11 -15.24
N CYS A 73 -7.09 -1.02 -14.71
CA CYS A 73 -5.67 -1.36 -14.52
C CYS A 73 -4.99 -1.89 -15.81
N TRP A 74 -5.36 -1.41 -17.00
CA TRP A 74 -4.74 -1.81 -18.28
C TRP A 74 -3.63 -0.82 -18.70
N PRO A 75 -2.60 -1.24 -19.48
CA PRO A 75 -1.84 -0.31 -20.33
C PRO A 75 -2.73 0.33 -21.40
#